data_AF-A0A7W8RU35-F1
#
_entry.id   AF-A0A7W8RU35-F1
#
_cell.length_a   1.000
_cell.length_b   1.000
_cell.length_c   1.000
_cell.angle_alpha   90.00
_cell.angle_beta   90.00
_cell.angle_gamma   90.00
#
_symmetry.space_group_name_H-M   'P 1'
#
loop_
_entity.id
_entity.type
_entity.pdbx_description
1 polymer ?
#
loop_
_entity_poly.entity_id
_entity_poly.type
_entity_poly.pdbx_seq_one_letter_code
_entity_poly.pdbx_strand_id
1 'polypeptide(L)'
;MTSARAATSLLTARACDERDAGAALALLDQSIALRHRRIALIRYLLARELGAPLEARHHAYVEKIAARLSADALARIAGAARARLRP
;
A
#
# COMPACT_ATOMS: atom_id res chain seq x y z
N MET A 1 -12.96 1.49 -22.23
CA MET A 1 -12.94 1.39 -20.75
C MET A 1 -11.53 1.08 -20.22
N THR A 2 -10.57 1.99 -20.41
CA THR A 2 -9.13 1.75 -20.14
C THR A 2 -8.53 2.72 -19.11
N SER A 3 -9.34 3.32 -18.24
CA SER A 3 -8.89 4.46 -17.42
C SER A 3 -8.35 4.07 -16.03
N ALA A 4 -8.91 3.06 -15.35
CA ALA A 4 -8.54 2.75 -13.96
C ALA A 4 -7.20 1.98 -13.80
N ARG A 5 -6.90 1.03 -14.70
CA ARG A 5 -5.63 0.27 -14.62
C ARG A 5 -4.42 1.13 -14.98
N ALA A 6 -4.53 1.94 -16.04
CA ALA A 6 -3.44 2.82 -16.47
C ALA A 6 -3.08 3.85 -15.37
N ALA A 7 -4.08 4.46 -14.73
CA ALA A 7 -3.87 5.36 -13.61
C ALA A 7 -3.19 4.68 -12.40
N THR A 8 -3.59 3.43 -12.11
CA THR A 8 -2.98 2.65 -11.02
C THR A 8 -1.54 2.25 -11.35
N SER A 9 -1.24 1.91 -12.61
CA SER A 9 0.11 1.59 -13.06
C SER A 9 1.04 2.80 -13.03
N LEU A 10 0.56 3.98 -13.45
CA LEU A 10 1.31 5.24 -13.36
C LEU A 10 1.62 5.62 -11.90
N LEU A 11 0.63 5.52 -11.01
CA LEU A 11 0.83 5.76 -9.59
C LEU A 11 1.78 4.75 -8.96
N THR A 12 1.73 3.48 -9.40
CA THR A 12 2.64 2.43 -8.90
C THR A 12 4.07 2.68 -9.37
N ALA A 13 4.25 3.06 -10.64
CA ALA A 13 5.54 3.47 -11.18
C ALA A 13 6.09 4.67 -10.40
N ARG A 14 5.32 5.75 -10.22
CA ARG A 14 5.78 6.93 -9.45
C ARG A 14 6.09 6.61 -7.98
N ALA A 15 5.26 5.82 -7.32
CA ALA A 15 5.49 5.48 -5.91
C ALA A 15 6.75 4.61 -5.72
N CYS A 16 7.08 3.74 -6.69
CA CYS A 16 8.28 2.89 -6.63
C CYS A 16 9.52 3.60 -7.19
N ASP A 17 9.41 4.26 -8.35
CA ASP A 17 10.53 4.84 -9.10
C ASP A 17 10.93 6.22 -8.55
N GLU A 18 9.96 7.06 -8.20
CA GLU A 18 10.20 8.42 -7.68
C GLU A 18 10.15 8.46 -6.14
N ARG A 19 9.85 7.32 -5.48
CA ARG A 19 9.68 7.21 -4.02
C ARG A 19 8.71 8.25 -3.45
N ASP A 20 7.70 8.63 -4.24
CA ASP A 20 6.72 9.65 -3.86
C ASP A 20 5.77 9.13 -2.77
N ALA A 21 5.90 9.72 -1.57
CA ALA A 21 5.09 9.42 -0.41
C ALA A 21 3.60 9.77 -0.61
N GLY A 22 3.30 10.85 -1.35
CA GLY A 22 1.94 11.26 -1.70
C GLY A 22 1.29 10.27 -2.67
N ALA A 23 2.04 9.78 -3.66
CA ALA A 23 1.55 8.74 -4.57
C ALA A 23 1.27 7.42 -3.82
N ALA A 24 2.13 7.04 -2.87
CA ALA A 24 1.92 5.86 -2.04
C ALA A 24 0.66 5.98 -1.16
N LEU A 25 0.40 7.17 -0.61
CA LEU A 25 -0.82 7.46 0.16
C LEU A 25 -2.08 7.39 -0.72
N ALA A 26 -2.07 8.00 -1.90
CA ALA A 26 -3.19 7.95 -2.83
C ALA A 26 -3.52 6.51 -3.26
N LEU A 27 -2.49 5.68 -3.49
CA LEU A 27 -2.65 4.25 -3.76
C LEU A 27 -3.24 3.49 -2.56
N LEU A 28 -2.87 3.86 -1.32
CA LEU A 28 -3.44 3.29 -0.12
C LEU A 28 -4.93 3.64 -0.01
N ASP A 29 -5.28 4.91 -0.13
CA ASP A 29 -6.68 5.38 -0.10
C ASP A 29 -7.53 4.65 -1.15
N GLN A 30 -7.02 4.52 -2.38
CA GLN A 30 -7.68 3.76 -3.43
C GLN A 30 -7.89 2.28 -3.05
N SER A 31 -6.93 1.66 -2.35
CA SER A 31 -7.06 0.26 -1.92
C SER A 31 -8.07 0.08 -0.80
N ILE A 32 -8.19 1.08 0.09
CA ILE A 32 -9.20 1.10 1.15
C ILE A 32 -10.59 1.25 0.51
N ALA A 33 -10.75 2.18 -0.43
CA ALA A 33 -12.00 2.38 -1.16
C ALA A 33 -12.44 1.11 -1.90
N LEU A 34 -11.50 0.39 -2.52
CA LEU A 34 -11.74 -0.89 -3.19
C LEU A 34 -11.78 -2.11 -2.25
N ARG A 35 -11.63 -1.90 -0.93
CA ARG A 35 -11.62 -2.96 0.10
C ARG A 35 -10.58 -4.06 -0.13
N HIS A 36 -9.47 -3.72 -0.81
CA HIS A 36 -8.37 -4.65 -1.01
C HIS A 36 -7.62 -4.87 0.31
N ARG A 37 -7.59 -6.11 0.81
CA ARG A 37 -6.95 -6.42 2.10
C ARG A 37 -5.42 -6.49 1.99
N ARG A 38 -4.93 -7.42 1.16
CA ARG A 38 -3.50 -7.71 1.02
C ARG A 38 -2.72 -6.55 0.38
N ILE A 39 -3.30 -5.92 -0.65
CA ILE A 39 -2.67 -4.82 -1.37
C ILE A 39 -2.62 -3.56 -0.51
N ALA A 40 -3.67 -3.26 0.27
CA ALA A 40 -3.66 -2.12 1.19
C ALA A 40 -2.56 -2.26 2.25
N LEU A 41 -2.36 -3.45 2.82
CA LEU A 41 -1.25 -3.71 3.75
C LEU A 41 0.12 -3.40 3.12
N ILE A 42 0.37 -3.87 1.89
CA ILE A 42 1.64 -3.60 1.21
C ILE A 42 1.83 -2.09 0.96
N ARG A 43 0.78 -1.41 0.48
CA ARG A 43 0.83 0.04 0.19
C ARG A 43 0.95 0.88 1.46
N TYR A 44 0.36 0.44 2.56
CA TYR A 44 0.53 1.06 3.86
C TYR A 44 1.97 0.96 4.35
N LEU A 45 2.59 -0.21 4.24
CA LEU A 45 4.01 -0.39 4.58
C LEU A 45 4.90 0.50 3.72
N LEU A 46 4.63 0.58 2.42
CA LEU A 46 5.33 1.46 1.49
C LEU A 46 5.20 2.93 1.88
N ALA A 47 3.96 3.41 2.08
CA ALA A 47 3.68 4.79 2.47
C ALA A 47 4.34 5.15 3.81
N ARG A 48 4.36 4.22 4.77
CA ARG A 48 5.04 4.39 6.05
C ARG A 48 6.56 4.50 5.89
N GLU A 49 7.17 3.67 5.06
CA GLU A 49 8.62 3.73 4.81
C GLU A 49 9.05 4.97 4.01
N LEU A 50 8.15 5.51 3.17
CA LEU A 50 8.36 6.76 2.45
C LEU A 50 8.04 8.01 3.29
N GLY A 51 7.57 7.86 4.52
CA GLY A 51 7.24 8.99 5.40
C GLY A 51 5.96 9.74 5.01
N ALA A 52 5.01 9.07 4.36
CA ALA A 52 3.73 9.67 3.99
C ALA A 52 2.92 10.07 5.25
N PRO A 53 2.09 11.13 5.15
CA PRO A 53 1.25 11.59 6.27
C PRO A 53 0.06 10.63 6.48
N LEU A 54 0.33 9.51 7.12
CA LEU A 54 -0.69 8.50 7.45
C LEU A 54 -1.59 9.01 8.58
N GLU A 55 -2.88 9.13 8.28
CA GLU A 55 -3.92 9.38 9.29
C GLU A 55 -4.34 8.12 10.07
N ALA A 56 -4.98 8.34 11.24
CA ALA A 56 -5.57 7.30 12.10
C ALA A 56 -6.47 6.30 11.36
N ARG A 57 -7.23 6.75 10.35
CA ARG A 57 -8.10 5.88 9.53
C ARG A 57 -7.32 4.78 8.80
N HIS A 58 -6.11 5.09 8.36
CA HIS A 58 -5.24 4.14 7.66
C HIS A 58 -4.76 3.07 8.65
N HIS A 59 -4.28 3.50 9.81
CA HIS A 59 -3.83 2.59 10.87
C HIS A 59 -4.95 1.63 11.29
N ALA A 60 -6.14 2.15 11.60
CA ALA A 60 -7.28 1.35 12.03
C ALA A 60 -7.74 0.33 10.97
N TYR A 61 -7.74 0.72 9.69
CA TYR A 61 -8.10 -0.20 8.60
C TYR A 61 -7.10 -1.35 8.49
N VAL A 62 -5.81 -1.04 8.58
CA VAL A 62 -4.72 -2.01 8.40
C VAL A 62 -4.63 -2.94 9.62
N GLU A 63 -4.80 -2.43 10.83
CA GLU A 63 -4.90 -3.22 12.06
C GLU A 63 -6.06 -4.22 12.00
N LYS A 64 -7.23 -3.78 11.56
CA LYS A 64 -8.40 -4.66 11.39
C LYS A 64 -8.14 -5.80 10.40
N ILE A 65 -7.34 -5.57 9.37
CA ILE A 65 -6.94 -6.62 8.43
C ILE A 65 -5.87 -7.51 9.05
N ALA A 66 -4.86 -6.93 9.68
CA ALA A 66 -3.76 -7.66 10.30
C ALA A 66 -4.23 -8.60 11.40
N ALA A 67 -5.21 -8.19 12.20
CA ALA A 67 -5.85 -9.02 13.22
C ALA A 67 -6.53 -10.28 12.66
N ARG A 68 -6.83 -10.32 11.35
CA ARG A 68 -7.45 -11.46 10.67
C ARG A 68 -6.46 -12.33 9.92
N LEU A 69 -5.17 -11.98 9.95
CA LEU A 69 -4.10 -12.68 9.24
C LEU A 69 -3.19 -13.38 10.23
N SER A 70 -2.65 -14.53 9.83
CA SER A 70 -1.59 -15.19 10.59
C SER A 70 -0.27 -14.43 10.47
N ALA A 71 0.64 -14.68 11.42
CA ALA A 71 1.99 -14.12 11.39
C ALA A 71 2.72 -14.44 10.07
N ASP A 72 2.57 -15.64 9.53
CA ASP A 72 3.16 -16.04 8.24
C ASP A 72 2.61 -15.23 7.06
N ALA A 73 1.32 -14.93 7.08
CA ALA A 73 0.70 -14.12 6.04
C ALA A 73 1.20 -12.68 6.11
N LEU A 74 1.36 -12.13 7.32
CA LEU A 74 1.95 -10.81 7.55
C LEU A 74 3.42 -10.77 7.11
N ALA A 75 4.21 -11.80 7.41
CA ALA A 75 5.61 -11.90 6.99
C ALA A 75 5.73 -11.92 5.45
N ARG A 76 4.88 -12.69 4.76
CA ARG A 76 4.84 -12.70 3.28
C ARG A 76 4.46 -11.34 2.69
N ILE A 77 3.56 -10.60 3.33
CA ILE A 77 3.15 -9.25 2.91
C ILE A 77 4.30 -8.26 3.13
N ALA A 78 4.96 -8.31 4.28
CA ALA A 78 6.12 -7.48 4.57
C ALA A 78 7.27 -7.75 3.59
N GLY A 79 7.53 -9.03 3.26
CA GLY A 79 8.49 -9.41 2.23
C GLY A 79 8.13 -8.85 0.85
N ALA A 80 6.85 -8.92 0.46
CA ALA A 80 6.39 -8.35 -0.81
C ALA A 80 6.47 -6.81 -0.85
N ALA A 81 6.30 -6.13 0.28
CA ALA A 81 6.50 -4.68 0.38
C ALA A 81 7.98 -4.33 0.19
N ARG A 82 8.88 -4.99 0.94
CA ARG A 82 10.33 -4.79 0.83
C ARG A 82 10.87 -5.08 -0.57
N ALA A 83 10.36 -6.11 -1.23
CA ALA A 83 10.74 -6.44 -2.60
C ALA A 83 10.40 -5.33 -3.61
N ARG A 84 9.40 -4.48 -3.32
CA ARG A 84 9.02 -3.33 -4.15
C ARG A 84 9.80 -2.06 -3.82
N LEU A 85 10.47 -2.03 -2.69
CA LEU A 85 11.32 -0.93 -2.23
C LEU A 85 12.79 -1.12 -2.63
N ARG A 86 13.15 -2.34 -3.02
CA ARG A 86 14.48 -2.66 -3.51
C ARG A 86 14.54 -2.30 -5.01
N PRO A 87 15.47 -1.42 -5.43
CA PRO A 87 15.68 -1.11 -6.83
C PRO A 87 16.17 -2.32 -7.64
#